data_AF-A0ABC9C002-F1
#
_entry.id   AF-A0ABC9C002-F1
#
_cell.length_a   1.000
_cell.length_b   1.000
_cell.length_c   1.000
_cell.angle_alpha   90.00
_cell.angle_beta   90.00
_cell.angle_gamma   90.00
#
_symmetry.space_group_name_H-M   'P 1'
#
loop_
_entity.id
_entity.type
_entity.pdbx_description
1 polymer ?
#
loop_
_entity_poly.entity_id
_entity_poly.type
_entity_poly.pdbx_seq_one_letter_code
_entity_poly.pdbx_strand_id
1 'polypeptide(L)'
;MYATKPLSLFKSHPEAASRPPPEGRNSGYLVVKGPDDDGDDGETCCWGTCGGTRVRDLPFPQNRVLTVRYTEHHGESSTTYADAVVFVPVPDLPLSSNRYYPVIAKGKHKGLVRACSREEDMVPCCFCRCISDVDPRPFDPADIYQQIEIVPRRRGRFTARAVAPDGFPYFLYRKKCWRVYASKPKDDCFDRIGEALGLNAALRSRQLSSILDAFPAAAAPAGTTVVVGKWYTPFFLVVEGGVAPREQMEHGAFYEVTLEQRWEPAVHAAGASKVACSRALIGGSVEAKQEAAADSSRRGDGGYVWFRAAATGQRVGVCASVWERMRWEEYRGGWVDEEEDAGKVAGRSVLVERFVVKRLEGTVVVAFDFVHLNKVRAKQL
;
A
#
# COMPACT_ATOMS: atom_id res chain seq x y z
N MET A 1 -2.00 1.33 -5.41
CA MET A 1 -0.55 1.00 -5.44
C MET A 1 0.25 2.28 -5.39
N TYR A 2 1.41 2.29 -4.73
CA TYR A 2 2.17 3.52 -4.49
C TYR A 2 3.59 3.44 -5.07
N ALA A 3 3.98 4.47 -5.81
CA ALA A 3 5.38 4.71 -6.17
C ALA A 3 6.07 5.52 -5.06
N THR A 4 7.39 5.50 -4.98
CA THR A 4 8.15 6.25 -3.97
C THR A 4 8.73 7.53 -4.54
N LYS A 5 8.82 8.56 -3.70
CA LYS A 5 9.58 9.78 -3.96
C LYS A 5 10.45 10.11 -2.73
N PRO A 6 11.70 10.54 -2.91
CA PRO A 6 12.54 10.92 -1.78
C PRO A 6 12.02 12.21 -1.13
N LEU A 7 12.13 12.33 0.19
CA LEU A 7 11.69 13.52 0.94
C LEU A 7 12.47 14.78 0.50
N SER A 8 13.75 14.64 0.17
CA SER A 8 14.60 15.71 -0.36
C SER A 8 14.05 16.38 -1.62
N LEU A 9 13.30 15.66 -2.46
CA LEU A 9 12.64 16.21 -3.64
C LEU A 9 11.63 17.29 -3.23
N PHE A 10 10.81 17.03 -2.22
CA PHE A 10 9.78 17.97 -1.78
C PHE A 10 10.34 19.14 -0.99
N LYS A 11 11.51 18.98 -0.35
CA LYS A 11 12.23 20.08 0.29
C LYS A 11 12.80 21.06 -0.73
N SER A 12 13.33 20.55 -1.84
CA SER A 12 13.92 21.38 -2.91
C SER A 12 12.87 21.95 -3.87
N HIS A 13 11.82 21.19 -4.15
CA HIS A 13 10.77 21.50 -5.12
C HIS A 13 9.38 21.26 -4.52
N PRO A 14 8.87 22.17 -3.65
CA PRO A 14 7.59 21.99 -2.97
C PRO A 14 6.40 21.76 -3.91
N GLU A 15 6.44 22.33 -5.13
CA GLU A 15 5.44 22.16 -6.17
C GLU A 15 5.29 20.70 -6.63
N ALA A 16 6.32 19.86 -6.46
CA ALA A 16 6.25 18.44 -6.75
C ALA A 16 5.17 17.73 -5.91
N ALA A 17 4.86 18.23 -4.71
CA ALA A 17 3.82 17.66 -3.85
C ALA A 17 2.40 17.87 -4.42
N SER A 18 2.22 18.86 -5.30
CA SER A 18 0.93 19.15 -5.93
C SER A 18 0.69 18.36 -7.21
N ARG A 19 1.70 17.66 -7.72
CA ARG A 19 1.56 16.83 -8.91
C ARG A 19 0.77 15.56 -8.54
N PRO A 20 -0.32 15.23 -9.25
CA PRO A 20 -0.98 13.95 -9.04
C PRO A 20 -0.04 12.81 -9.41
N PRO A 21 -0.23 11.62 -8.83
CA PRO A 21 0.49 10.43 -9.26
C PRO A 21 0.33 10.23 -10.78
N PRO A 22 1.38 9.80 -11.50
CA PRO A 22 1.35 9.74 -12.96
C PRO A 22 0.55 8.53 -13.47
N GLU A 23 0.04 7.70 -12.57
CA GLU A 23 -0.30 6.31 -12.82
C GLU A 23 -1.77 6.00 -12.58
N GLY A 24 -2.68 6.60 -13.35
CA GLY A 24 -4.10 6.22 -13.35
C GLY A 24 -4.78 6.26 -11.96
N ARG A 25 -5.96 5.65 -11.88
CA ARG A 25 -6.75 5.55 -10.64
C ARG A 25 -6.13 4.55 -9.65
N ASN A 26 -6.49 4.67 -8.37
CA ASN A 26 -5.99 3.91 -7.24
C ASN A 26 -4.46 3.94 -7.09
N SER A 27 -3.84 5.08 -7.41
CA SER A 27 -2.39 5.29 -7.35
C SER A 27 -1.98 6.37 -6.35
N GLY A 28 -0.74 6.32 -5.87
CA GLY A 28 -0.27 7.26 -4.85
C GLY A 28 1.24 7.37 -4.79
N TYR A 29 1.72 8.31 -3.98
CA TYR A 29 3.14 8.42 -3.64
C TYR A 29 3.39 8.08 -2.18
N LEU A 30 4.44 7.32 -1.89
CA LEU A 30 5.06 7.25 -0.58
C LEU A 30 6.30 8.13 -0.56
N VAL A 31 6.48 8.83 0.55
CA VAL A 31 7.63 9.69 0.78
C VAL A 31 8.66 8.92 1.59
N VAL A 32 9.85 8.79 1.05
CA VAL A 32 10.95 8.04 1.68
C VAL A 32 11.98 9.02 2.19
N LYS A 33 12.25 8.98 3.50
CA LYS A 33 13.33 9.75 4.12
C LYS A 33 14.67 9.07 3.82
N GLY A 34 15.58 9.78 3.16
CA GLY A 34 16.92 9.30 2.86
C GLY A 34 17.89 9.45 4.04
N PRO A 35 19.12 8.90 3.94
CA PRO A 35 20.14 9.05 4.98
C PRO A 35 20.53 10.52 5.21
N ASP A 36 20.59 11.32 4.15
CA ASP A 36 20.96 12.74 4.23
C ASP A 36 19.84 13.63 4.78
N ASP A 37 18.62 13.08 4.97
CA ASP A 37 17.49 13.81 5.54
C ASP A 37 17.48 13.79 7.08
N ASP A 38 18.34 12.96 7.70
CA ASP A 38 18.53 12.91 9.15
C ASP A 38 19.43 14.07 9.59
N GLY A 39 18.83 15.25 9.82
CA GLY A 39 19.53 16.36 10.46
C GLY A 39 19.91 16.05 11.92
N ASP A 40 20.96 16.70 12.42
CA ASP A 40 21.51 16.59 13.79
C ASP A 40 20.60 17.18 14.89
N ASP A 41 19.32 17.36 14.60
CA ASP A 41 18.33 18.09 15.42
C ASP A 41 17.74 17.21 16.53
N GLY A 42 18.55 16.34 17.14
CA GLY A 42 18.15 15.47 18.24
C GLY A 42 17.76 16.29 19.49
N GLU A 43 16.51 16.74 19.58
CA GLU A 43 16.00 17.37 20.81
C GLU A 43 15.95 16.32 21.94
N THR A 44 16.89 16.37 22.89
CA THR A 44 16.86 15.58 24.13
C THR A 44 15.67 16.01 24.98
N CYS A 45 14.80 15.07 25.38
CA CYS A 45 13.67 15.36 26.28
C CYS A 45 13.90 14.76 27.67
N CYS A 46 13.20 15.32 28.65
CA CYS A 46 13.32 15.09 30.11
C CYS A 46 13.10 13.64 30.63
N TRP A 47 13.06 12.63 29.77
CA TRP A 47 12.93 11.21 30.13
C TRP A 47 14.00 10.33 29.43
N GLY A 48 15.13 10.91 29.05
CA GLY A 48 16.34 10.15 28.74
C GLY A 48 16.49 9.59 27.32
N THR A 49 15.48 9.57 26.45
CA THR A 49 15.67 9.35 25.00
C THR A 49 14.46 9.88 24.20
N CYS A 50 14.56 11.09 23.66
CA CYS A 50 13.70 11.48 22.55
C CYS A 50 14.27 10.83 21.27
N GLY A 51 13.94 9.55 21.09
CA GLY A 51 14.55 8.64 20.09
C GLY A 51 14.11 8.89 18.64
N GLY A 52 14.08 10.15 18.19
CA GLY A 52 13.66 10.49 16.84
C GLY A 52 13.92 11.93 16.41
N THR A 53 14.12 12.15 15.11
CA THR A 53 14.35 13.48 14.51
C THR A 53 13.02 14.23 14.41
N ARG A 54 13.01 15.50 14.81
CA ARG A 54 11.80 16.32 14.74
C ARG A 54 11.38 16.59 13.30
N VAL A 55 10.13 16.28 12.95
CA VAL A 55 9.56 16.58 11.63
C VAL A 55 8.99 18.00 11.65
N ARG A 56 9.54 18.86 10.78
CA ARG A 56 9.20 20.29 10.75
C ARG A 56 8.14 20.64 9.71
N ASP A 57 8.12 19.90 8.60
CA ASP A 57 7.38 20.26 7.40
C ASP A 57 6.69 19.01 6.81
N LEU A 58 5.71 19.24 5.93
CA LEU A 58 5.02 18.21 5.13
C LEU A 58 5.71 18.07 3.77
N PRO A 59 5.56 16.94 3.07
CA PRO A 59 4.82 15.73 3.46
C PRO A 59 5.55 14.87 4.50
N PHE A 60 4.79 14.07 5.25
CA PHE A 60 5.36 13.12 6.22
C PHE A 60 6.02 11.91 5.53
N PRO A 61 7.16 11.39 6.03
CA PRO A 61 7.77 10.18 5.50
C PRO A 61 7.04 8.91 5.95
N GLN A 62 6.94 7.92 5.05
CA GLN A 62 6.25 6.64 5.29
C GLN A 62 7.18 5.49 5.64
N ASN A 63 8.50 5.63 5.44
CA ASN A 63 9.50 4.65 5.89
C ASN A 63 9.88 4.79 7.37
N ARG A 64 9.12 5.57 8.15
CA ARG A 64 9.37 5.82 9.58
C ARG A 64 8.08 5.74 10.37
N VAL A 65 8.17 5.32 11.63
CA VAL A 65 7.08 5.50 12.59
C VAL A 65 7.14 6.92 13.12
N LEU A 66 6.02 7.62 13.06
CA LEU A 66 5.88 9.00 13.51
C LEU A 66 5.20 9.05 14.87
N THR A 67 5.85 9.70 15.83
CA THR A 67 5.27 9.93 17.17
C THR A 67 4.69 11.33 17.22
N VAL A 68 3.35 11.41 17.23
CA VAL A 68 2.61 12.64 17.51
C VAL A 68 2.67 12.89 19.01
N ARG A 69 3.06 14.11 19.43
CA ARG A 69 3.22 14.47 20.83
C ARG A 69 2.57 15.81 21.16
N TYR A 70 1.85 15.86 22.26
CA TYR A 70 1.28 17.08 22.83
C TYR A 70 1.46 17.06 24.35
N THR A 71 1.87 18.19 24.93
CA THR A 71 2.04 18.33 26.38
C THR A 71 1.11 19.41 26.90
N GLU A 72 0.26 19.04 27.84
CA GLU A 72 -0.59 19.96 28.60
C GLU A 72 0.14 20.36 29.87
N HIS A 73 0.09 21.65 30.21
CA HIS A 73 0.66 22.20 31.42
C HIS A 73 -0.48 22.56 32.37
N HIS A 74 -0.45 22.02 33.57
CA HIS A 74 -1.44 22.22 34.63
C HIS A 74 -0.70 22.78 35.86
N GLY A 75 -0.39 24.08 35.82
CA GLY A 75 0.43 24.74 36.82
C GLY A 75 1.83 24.15 36.86
N GLU A 76 2.18 23.52 37.99
CA GLU A 76 3.48 22.86 38.21
C GLU A 76 3.57 21.45 37.60
N SER A 77 2.43 20.84 37.26
CA SER A 77 2.39 19.52 36.65
C SER A 77 2.25 19.61 35.12
N SER A 78 2.72 18.60 34.40
CA SER A 78 2.50 18.49 32.96
C SER A 78 2.19 17.06 32.55
N THR A 79 1.21 16.90 31.67
CA THR A 79 0.81 15.61 31.12
C THR A 79 1.18 15.57 29.64
N THR A 80 1.99 14.59 29.25
CA THR A 80 2.39 14.40 27.84
C THR A 80 1.62 13.24 27.24
N TYR A 81 0.88 13.52 26.18
CA TYR A 81 0.20 12.53 25.35
C TYR A 81 1.05 12.24 24.12
N ALA A 82 1.11 10.96 23.75
CA ALA A 82 1.82 10.51 22.56
C ALA A 82 1.02 9.42 21.82
N ASP A 83 1.11 9.42 20.49
CA ASP A 83 0.55 8.38 19.64
C ASP A 83 1.55 8.05 18.53
N ALA A 84 1.93 6.77 18.42
CA ALA A 84 2.90 6.30 17.45
C ALA A 84 2.17 5.72 16.25
N VAL A 85 2.30 6.37 15.10
CA VAL A 85 1.50 6.08 13.90
C VAL A 85 2.33 6.10 12.62
N VAL A 86 1.81 5.43 11.59
CA VAL A 86 2.22 5.60 10.20
C VAL A 86 1.09 6.33 9.49
N PHE A 87 1.37 7.54 9.00
CA PHE A 87 0.42 8.29 8.19
C PHE A 87 0.51 7.82 6.74
N VAL A 88 -0.43 6.98 6.32
CA VAL A 88 -0.49 6.45 4.96
C VAL A 88 -1.26 7.43 4.07
N PRO A 89 -0.67 7.99 2.99
CA PRO A 89 -1.36 8.93 2.11
C PRO A 89 -2.60 8.29 1.47
N VAL A 90 -3.71 9.05 1.42
CA VAL A 90 -4.90 8.61 0.69
C VAL A 90 -4.56 8.55 -0.82
N PRO A 91 -4.89 7.44 -1.53
CA PRO A 91 -4.60 7.32 -2.95
C PRO A 91 -5.43 8.31 -3.78
N ASP A 92 -5.04 8.51 -5.04
CA ASP A 92 -5.66 9.40 -6.04
C ASP A 92 -5.65 10.89 -5.70
N LEU A 93 -4.94 11.27 -4.65
CA LEU A 93 -4.76 12.66 -4.25
C LEU A 93 -3.27 13.05 -4.33
N PRO A 94 -2.97 14.31 -4.69
CA PRO A 94 -1.62 14.83 -4.55
C PRO A 94 -1.22 14.87 -3.07
N LEU A 95 0.07 14.76 -2.78
CA LEU A 95 0.59 14.82 -1.41
C LEU A 95 0.28 16.16 -0.72
N SER A 96 0.11 17.24 -1.49
CA SER A 96 -0.29 18.56 -0.99
C SER A 96 -1.70 18.60 -0.41
N SER A 97 -2.54 17.59 -0.67
CA SER A 97 -3.84 17.43 0.00
C SER A 97 -3.69 17.15 1.50
N ASN A 98 -2.52 16.67 1.93
CA ASN A 98 -2.20 16.31 3.32
C ASN A 98 -3.24 15.36 3.96
N ARG A 99 -3.89 14.52 3.15
CA ARG A 99 -4.86 13.52 3.63
C ARG A 99 -4.19 12.18 3.88
N TYR A 100 -4.46 11.62 5.05
CA TYR A 100 -3.83 10.39 5.49
C TYR A 100 -4.82 9.48 6.23
N TYR A 101 -4.53 8.17 6.17
CA TYR A 101 -4.99 7.18 7.13
C TYR A 101 -3.98 7.08 8.28
N PRO A 102 -4.36 7.44 9.52
CA PRO A 102 -3.51 7.32 10.70
C PRO A 102 -3.52 5.88 11.25
N VAL A 103 -2.54 5.08 10.84
CA VAL A 103 -2.41 3.68 11.28
C VAL A 103 -1.58 3.59 12.55
N ILE A 104 -2.09 2.94 13.58
CA ILE A 104 -1.39 2.79 14.87
C ILE A 104 -0.23 1.81 14.72
N ALA A 105 0.97 2.24 15.08
CA ALA A 105 2.20 1.48 14.90
C ALA A 105 2.65 0.70 16.15
N LYS A 106 2.13 1.02 17.34
CA LYS A 106 2.55 0.42 18.62
C LYS A 106 1.38 0.20 19.57
N GLY A 107 1.56 -0.74 20.50
CA GLY A 107 0.60 -1.02 21.57
C GLY A 107 -0.53 -1.98 21.16
N LYS A 108 -1.58 -2.06 21.99
CA LYS A 108 -2.68 -3.03 21.82
C LYS A 108 -3.47 -2.87 20.51
N HIS A 109 -3.57 -1.64 20.00
CA HIS A 109 -4.33 -1.31 18.78
C HIS A 109 -3.44 -1.24 17.53
N LYS A 110 -2.22 -1.77 17.58
CA LYS A 110 -1.32 -1.82 16.42
C LYS A 110 -2.03 -2.44 15.21
N GLY A 111 -1.85 -1.83 14.05
CA GLY A 111 -2.46 -2.24 12.79
C GLY A 111 -3.89 -1.74 12.56
N LEU A 112 -4.51 -1.09 13.54
CA LEU A 112 -5.82 -0.44 13.38
C LEU A 112 -5.66 1.02 12.96
N VAL A 113 -6.72 1.58 12.36
CA VAL A 113 -6.76 2.97 11.90
C VAL A 113 -7.54 3.81 12.91
N ARG A 114 -7.02 5.00 13.27
CA ARG A 114 -7.78 5.96 14.09
C ARG A 114 -8.97 6.46 13.28
N ALA A 115 -10.16 6.43 13.88
CA ALA A 115 -11.36 7.00 13.29
C ALA A 115 -11.72 8.33 13.97
N CYS A 116 -12.39 9.20 13.23
CA CYS A 116 -13.05 10.38 13.74
C CYS A 116 -14.36 9.99 14.45
N SER A 117 -14.61 10.58 15.62
CA SER A 117 -15.91 10.53 16.28
C SER A 117 -16.93 11.39 15.55
N ARG A 118 -18.21 11.14 15.78
CA ARG A 118 -19.34 11.93 15.29
C ARG A 118 -20.06 12.62 16.43
N GLU A 119 -21.07 13.44 16.12
CA GLU A 119 -21.91 14.05 17.16
C GLU A 119 -22.67 13.01 17.98
N GLU A 120 -23.06 11.89 17.37
CA GLU A 120 -23.72 10.75 18.04
C GLU A 120 -22.84 10.09 19.12
N ASP A 121 -21.51 10.22 19.02
CA ASP A 121 -20.56 9.68 20.00
C ASP A 121 -20.30 10.63 21.18
N MET A 122 -20.95 11.81 21.21
CA MET A 122 -20.76 12.77 22.30
C MET A 122 -21.48 12.33 23.57
N VAL A 123 -20.76 12.37 24.69
CA VAL A 123 -21.30 12.01 26.01
C VAL A 123 -21.63 13.29 26.79
N PRO A 124 -22.79 13.36 27.47
CA PRO A 124 -23.10 14.47 28.37
C PRO A 124 -22.06 14.55 29.51
N CYS A 125 -21.46 15.72 29.73
CA CYS A 125 -20.51 15.93 30.83
C CYS A 125 -20.65 17.36 31.41
N CYS A 126 -21.06 17.48 32.67
CA CYS A 126 -21.05 18.71 33.50
C CYS A 126 -21.32 20.04 32.75
N PHE A 127 -22.57 20.28 32.37
CA PHE A 127 -23.07 21.46 31.61
C PHE A 127 -22.53 21.62 30.17
N CYS A 128 -21.77 20.66 29.62
CA CYS A 128 -21.34 20.65 28.23
C CYS A 128 -21.44 19.26 27.58
N ARG A 129 -21.29 19.20 26.25
CA ARG A 129 -21.14 17.95 25.50
C ARG A 129 -19.64 17.68 25.31
N CYS A 130 -19.17 16.53 25.78
CA CYS A 130 -17.78 16.10 25.61
C CYS A 130 -17.70 15.06 24.49
N ILE A 131 -16.74 15.26 23.59
CA ILE A 131 -16.46 14.29 22.52
C ILE A 131 -15.85 13.05 23.15
N SER A 132 -16.55 11.91 23.08
CA SER A 132 -15.95 10.61 23.38
C SER A 132 -15.23 10.12 22.13
N ASP A 133 -13.97 9.75 22.28
CA ASP A 133 -13.19 9.24 21.16
C ASP A 133 -13.61 7.81 20.84
N VAL A 134 -13.94 7.57 19.57
CA VAL A 134 -14.22 6.21 19.08
C VAL A 134 -12.93 5.40 19.08
N ASP A 135 -13.05 4.12 19.45
CA ASP A 135 -11.92 3.21 19.41
C ASP A 135 -11.39 3.01 17.98
N PRO A 136 -10.07 2.80 17.80
CA PRO A 136 -9.51 2.46 16.50
C PRO A 136 -10.15 1.19 15.93
N ARG A 137 -10.35 1.14 14.62
CA ARG A 137 -11.00 0.01 13.94
C ARG A 137 -10.19 -0.47 12.72
N PRO A 138 -10.45 -1.68 12.21
CA PRO A 138 -9.81 -2.15 10.98
C PRO A 138 -10.03 -1.19 9.82
N PHE A 139 -9.08 -1.14 8.89
CA PHE A 139 -9.21 -0.30 7.71
C PHE A 139 -10.47 -0.67 6.93
N ASP A 140 -11.25 0.35 6.54
CA ASP A 140 -12.41 0.20 5.67
C ASP A 140 -12.30 1.25 4.55
N PRO A 141 -12.19 0.84 3.27
CA PRO A 141 -12.08 1.79 2.17
C PRO A 141 -13.31 2.68 1.99
N ALA A 142 -14.49 2.29 2.49
CA ALA A 142 -15.71 3.09 2.42
C ALA A 142 -15.84 4.08 3.60
N ASP A 143 -15.01 3.94 4.63
CA ASP A 143 -15.11 4.71 5.87
C ASP A 143 -14.33 6.03 5.79
N ILE A 144 -15.02 7.09 5.35
CA ILE A 144 -14.47 8.45 5.29
C ILE A 144 -13.98 8.97 6.66
N TYR A 145 -14.48 8.44 7.78
CA TYR A 145 -14.08 8.87 9.12
C TYR A 145 -12.68 8.36 9.51
N GLN A 146 -12.10 7.44 8.73
CA GLN A 146 -10.69 7.05 8.88
C GLN A 146 -9.72 8.01 8.20
N GLN A 147 -10.21 8.99 7.43
CA GLN A 147 -9.39 9.97 6.75
C GLN A 147 -9.30 11.28 7.54
N ILE A 148 -8.07 11.76 7.73
CA ILE A 148 -7.81 13.07 8.31
C ILE A 148 -6.95 13.92 7.39
N GLU A 149 -7.15 15.23 7.45
CA GLU A 149 -6.29 16.22 6.82
C GLU A 149 -5.34 16.80 7.88
N ILE A 150 -4.03 16.74 7.62
CA ILE A 150 -3.02 17.37 8.48
C ILE A 150 -2.81 18.81 8.04
N VAL A 151 -3.06 19.74 8.96
CA VAL A 151 -2.95 21.18 8.70
C VAL A 151 -1.71 21.74 9.40
N PRO A 152 -0.70 22.21 8.65
CA PRO A 152 0.44 22.90 9.24
C PRO A 152 -0.01 24.23 9.84
N ARG A 153 0.46 24.55 11.05
CA ARG A 153 0.11 25.81 11.75
C ARG A 153 1.28 26.78 11.79
N ARG A 154 2.43 26.27 12.22
CA ARG A 154 3.73 26.95 12.23
C ARG A 154 4.77 25.88 11.95
N ARG A 155 5.99 26.28 11.60
CA ARG A 155 7.08 25.32 11.36
C ARG A 155 7.21 24.34 12.53
N GLY A 156 7.06 23.04 12.25
CA GLY A 156 7.11 21.94 13.20
C GLY A 156 5.98 21.89 14.23
N ARG A 157 4.81 22.47 13.91
CA ARG A 157 3.58 22.42 14.70
C ARG A 157 2.38 22.20 13.78
N PHE A 158 1.57 21.20 14.11
CA PHE A 158 0.47 20.75 13.27
C PHE A 158 -0.84 20.69 14.06
N THR A 159 -1.93 20.51 13.32
CA THR A 159 -3.24 20.10 13.83
C THR A 159 -3.87 19.17 12.79
N ALA A 160 -4.94 18.45 13.12
CA ALA A 160 -5.70 17.68 12.13
C ALA A 160 -7.15 18.15 12.04
N ARG A 161 -7.75 17.93 10.88
CA ARG A 161 -9.19 18.06 10.61
C ARG A 161 -9.72 16.72 10.13
N ALA A 162 -10.98 16.43 10.42
CA ALA A 162 -11.65 15.30 9.79
C ALA A 162 -11.91 15.66 8.32
N VAL A 163 -11.83 14.66 7.44
CA VAL A 163 -12.30 14.82 6.06
C VAL A 163 -13.83 14.74 6.00
N ALA A 164 -14.43 13.93 6.87
CA ALA A 164 -15.87 13.90 7.07
C ALA A 164 -16.38 15.25 7.64
N PRO A 165 -17.44 15.86 7.07
CA PRO A 165 -17.93 17.18 7.50
C PRO A 165 -18.35 17.26 8.97
N ASP A 166 -18.89 16.16 9.50
CA ASP A 166 -19.39 15.98 10.87
C ASP A 166 -18.39 15.25 11.78
N GLY A 167 -17.17 14.98 11.28
CA GLY A 167 -16.16 14.21 11.98
C GLY A 167 -15.32 15.06 12.96
N PHE A 168 -15.00 14.46 14.10
CA PHE A 168 -14.07 15.00 15.09
C PHE A 168 -12.85 14.07 15.18
N PRO A 169 -11.64 14.51 14.80
CA PRO A 169 -10.44 13.71 14.96
C PRO A 169 -10.19 13.32 16.42
N TYR A 170 -9.52 12.17 16.61
CA TYR A 170 -9.00 11.69 17.90
C TYR A 170 -8.38 12.81 18.74
N PHE A 171 -8.52 12.77 20.07
CA PHE A 171 -8.27 13.93 20.94
C PHE A 171 -6.93 14.57 20.72
N LEU A 172 -5.89 13.76 20.57
CA LEU A 172 -4.54 14.25 20.34
C LEU A 172 -4.42 15.06 19.04
N TYR A 173 -5.12 14.63 17.98
CA TYR A 173 -5.03 15.22 16.65
C TYR A 173 -5.82 16.52 16.53
N ARG A 174 -6.94 16.64 17.26
CA ARG A 174 -7.73 17.90 17.34
C ARG A 174 -7.08 18.98 18.21
N LYS A 175 -6.10 18.63 19.06
CA LYS A 175 -5.32 19.65 19.79
C LYS A 175 -4.57 20.56 18.81
N LYS A 176 -4.38 21.81 19.20
CA LYS A 176 -3.62 22.78 18.42
C LYS A 176 -2.13 22.61 18.70
N CYS A 177 -1.31 22.67 17.66
CA CYS A 177 0.15 22.78 17.75
C CYS A 177 0.87 21.55 18.34
N TRP A 178 0.36 20.33 18.09
CA TRP A 178 1.12 19.11 18.39
C TRP A 178 2.37 19.01 17.49
N ARG A 179 3.35 18.24 17.98
CA ARG A 179 4.66 18.05 17.34
C ARG A 179 4.79 16.62 16.84
N VAL A 180 5.66 16.40 15.86
CA VAL A 180 5.94 15.09 15.29
C VAL A 180 7.42 14.78 15.39
N TYR A 181 7.72 13.55 15.78
CA TYR A 181 9.07 13.02 15.84
C TYR A 181 9.11 11.73 15.01
N ALA A 182 10.01 11.67 14.03
CA ALA A 182 10.24 10.47 13.23
C ALA A 182 11.22 9.57 13.96
N SER A 183 10.89 8.28 14.10
CA SER A 183 11.81 7.30 14.66
C SER A 183 13.14 7.29 13.90
N LYS A 184 14.24 7.00 14.60
CA LYS A 184 15.51 6.65 13.96
C LYS A 184 15.36 5.42 13.06
N PRO A 185 16.23 5.25 12.05
CA PRO A 185 16.38 3.97 11.39
C PRO A 185 16.66 2.90 12.43
N LYS A 186 15.88 1.83 12.40
CA LYS A 186 16.15 0.58 13.09
C LYS A 186 16.24 -0.51 12.03
N ASP A 187 16.97 -1.57 12.32
CA ASP A 187 17.11 -2.71 11.39
C ASP A 187 15.80 -3.52 11.19
N ASP A 188 14.63 -2.98 11.52
CA ASP A 188 13.39 -3.74 11.63
C ASP A 188 12.15 -3.09 11.00
N CYS A 189 11.36 -3.94 10.33
CA CYS A 189 10.00 -3.79 9.74
C CYS A 189 9.67 -2.59 8.81
N PHE A 190 10.15 -1.36 9.06
CA PHE A 190 9.69 -0.14 8.34
C PHE A 190 10.75 0.52 7.45
N ASP A 191 12.03 0.27 7.73
CA ASP A 191 13.15 0.92 7.03
C ASP A 191 13.53 0.26 5.69
N ARG A 192 12.76 -0.75 5.26
CA ARG A 192 13.01 -1.52 4.02
C ARG A 192 12.26 -0.99 2.80
N ILE A 193 11.56 0.15 2.90
CA ILE A 193 10.96 0.80 1.72
C ILE A 193 12.09 1.42 0.89
N GLY A 194 12.56 0.65 -0.10
CA GLY A 194 13.50 1.12 -1.12
C GLY A 194 12.79 1.86 -2.26
N GLU A 195 13.57 2.23 -3.27
CA GLU A 195 13.06 2.90 -4.47
C GLU A 195 12.07 2.02 -5.26
N ALA A 196 10.96 2.61 -5.66
CA ALA A 196 9.91 2.06 -6.49
C ALA A 196 9.38 3.16 -7.41
N LEU A 197 9.87 3.21 -8.65
CA LEU A 197 9.52 4.25 -9.62
C LEU A 197 8.18 4.02 -10.32
N GLY A 198 7.52 2.91 -10.02
CA GLY A 198 6.31 2.47 -10.68
C GLY A 198 6.60 1.64 -11.94
N LEU A 199 5.79 1.80 -12.98
CA LEU A 199 5.95 1.06 -14.23
C LEU A 199 7.10 1.62 -15.09
N ASN A 200 8.02 0.76 -15.50
CA ASN A 200 9.00 1.06 -16.55
C ASN A 200 8.44 0.68 -17.93
N ALA A 201 7.71 1.61 -18.56
CA ALA A 201 7.05 1.38 -19.85
C ALA A 201 8.05 1.01 -20.97
N ALA A 202 9.25 1.60 -20.97
CA ALA A 202 10.27 1.28 -21.97
C ALA A 202 10.77 -0.16 -21.83
N LEU A 203 10.99 -0.63 -20.60
CA LEU A 203 11.43 -2.00 -20.32
C LEU A 203 10.33 -3.03 -20.66
N ARG A 204 9.07 -2.76 -20.28
CA ARG A 204 7.90 -3.58 -20.63
C ARG A 204 7.75 -3.72 -22.14
N SER A 205 7.85 -2.61 -22.87
CA SER A 205 7.76 -2.61 -24.34
C SER A 205 8.93 -3.31 -25.02
N ARG A 206 10.16 -3.18 -24.51
CA ARG A 206 11.34 -3.83 -25.12
C ARG A 206 11.24 -5.36 -25.09
N GLN A 207 10.65 -5.93 -24.04
CA GLN A 207 10.39 -7.36 -24.00
C GLN A 207 9.31 -7.81 -25.01
N LEU A 208 8.42 -6.91 -25.38
CA LEU A 208 7.45 -7.13 -26.47
C LEU A 208 8.11 -6.95 -27.84
N SER A 209 9.01 -5.99 -28.03
CA SER A 209 9.62 -5.71 -29.34
C SER A 209 10.62 -6.77 -29.80
N SER A 210 11.20 -7.57 -28.89
CA SER A 210 11.99 -8.76 -29.26
C SER A 210 11.16 -9.85 -29.97
N ILE A 211 9.86 -9.61 -30.21
CA ILE A 211 8.97 -10.41 -31.07
C ILE A 211 9.12 -10.03 -32.55
N LEU A 212 9.40 -8.75 -32.87
CA LEU A 212 9.37 -8.23 -34.24
C LEU A 212 10.73 -8.30 -34.94
N ASP A 213 11.84 -8.26 -34.19
CA ASP A 213 13.18 -8.36 -34.75
C ASP A 213 13.62 -9.82 -34.81
N ALA A 214 13.42 -10.45 -35.97
CA ALA A 214 13.97 -11.74 -36.34
C ALA A 214 15.50 -11.68 -36.59
N PHE A 215 16.27 -11.12 -35.65
CA PHE A 215 17.74 -11.18 -35.68
C PHE A 215 18.25 -12.08 -34.55
N PRO A 216 19.16 -13.04 -34.83
CA PRO A 216 19.72 -13.94 -33.82
C PRO A 216 20.78 -13.20 -33.01
N ALA A 217 20.37 -12.24 -32.20
CA ALA A 217 21.22 -11.60 -31.19
C ALA A 217 20.66 -11.94 -29.82
N ALA A 218 21.14 -13.06 -29.27
CA ALA A 218 20.97 -13.50 -27.88
C ALA A 218 19.55 -13.25 -27.30
N ALA A 219 18.55 -13.97 -27.81
CA ALA A 219 17.26 -14.06 -27.14
C ALA A 219 17.49 -14.54 -25.69
N ALA A 220 17.05 -13.76 -24.71
CA ALA A 220 17.08 -14.20 -23.31
C ALA A 220 16.37 -15.57 -23.21
N PRO A 221 16.96 -16.56 -22.54
CA PRO A 221 16.41 -17.91 -22.51
C PRO A 221 14.96 -17.91 -21.99
N ALA A 222 14.14 -18.81 -22.54
CA ALA A 222 12.80 -19.08 -22.04
C ALA A 222 12.85 -19.28 -20.52
N GLY A 223 12.03 -18.53 -19.77
CA GLY A 223 12.03 -18.52 -18.30
C GLY A 223 12.78 -17.35 -17.64
N THR A 224 13.44 -16.46 -18.40
CA THR A 224 14.03 -15.25 -17.81
C THR A 224 12.92 -14.29 -17.38
N THR A 225 12.77 -14.14 -16.08
CA THR A 225 11.78 -13.25 -15.47
C THR A 225 12.39 -11.85 -15.34
N VAL A 226 11.72 -10.85 -15.88
CA VAL A 226 12.16 -9.45 -15.81
C VAL A 226 11.15 -8.63 -15.02
N VAL A 227 11.61 -7.91 -14.01
CA VAL A 227 10.76 -6.98 -13.27
C VAL A 227 10.60 -5.69 -14.08
N VAL A 228 9.39 -5.42 -14.54
CA VAL A 228 9.06 -4.25 -15.38
C VAL A 228 8.33 -3.16 -14.61
N GLY A 229 7.88 -3.44 -13.38
CA GLY A 229 7.28 -2.44 -12.51
C GLY A 229 7.47 -2.77 -11.04
N LYS A 230 7.57 -1.73 -10.21
CA LYS A 230 7.73 -1.86 -8.76
C LYS A 230 6.94 -0.77 -8.03
N TRP A 231 6.18 -1.20 -7.02
CA TRP A 231 5.35 -0.37 -6.15
C TRP A 231 5.37 -0.89 -4.72
N TYR A 232 4.70 -0.16 -3.83
CA TYR A 232 4.29 -0.64 -2.52
C TYR A 232 2.77 -0.57 -2.35
N THR A 233 2.25 -1.37 -1.43
CA THR A 233 0.86 -1.30 -0.98
C THR A 233 0.81 -1.39 0.54
N PRO A 234 0.03 -0.55 1.24
CA PRO A 234 -0.20 -0.73 2.68
C PRO A 234 -0.69 -2.15 3.00
N PHE A 235 -0.21 -2.73 4.09
CA PHE A 235 -0.53 -4.12 4.47
C PHE A 235 -2.03 -4.36 4.59
N PHE A 236 -2.78 -3.39 5.13
CA PHE A 236 -4.23 -3.50 5.28
C PHE A 236 -5.01 -3.54 3.96
N LEU A 237 -4.40 -3.19 2.81
CA LEU A 237 -5.00 -3.38 1.49
C LEU A 237 -4.86 -4.81 0.96
N VAL A 238 -4.05 -5.66 1.61
CA VAL A 238 -3.87 -7.07 1.29
C VAL A 238 -3.99 -7.87 2.58
N VAL A 239 -5.20 -8.29 2.93
CA VAL A 239 -5.51 -8.94 4.21
C VAL A 239 -5.20 -10.44 4.14
N GLU A 240 -4.38 -10.90 5.07
CA GLU A 240 -4.13 -12.34 5.26
C GLU A 240 -5.24 -12.94 6.12
N GLY A 241 -6.03 -13.86 5.57
CA GLY A 241 -7.19 -14.43 6.25
C GLY A 241 -6.81 -15.20 7.51
N GLY A 242 -7.44 -14.84 8.63
CA GLY A 242 -7.17 -15.46 9.94
C GLY A 242 -6.00 -14.85 10.72
N VAL A 243 -5.32 -13.84 10.16
CA VAL A 243 -4.24 -13.10 10.83
C VAL A 243 -4.80 -11.81 11.41
N ALA A 244 -4.49 -11.50 12.68
CA ALA A 244 -4.95 -10.25 13.29
C ALA A 244 -4.20 -9.05 12.69
N PRO A 245 -4.82 -7.84 12.55
CA PRO A 245 -4.14 -6.67 12.00
C PRO A 245 -2.83 -6.31 12.71
N ARG A 246 -2.79 -6.55 14.04
CA ARG A 246 -1.59 -6.37 14.86
C ARG A 246 -0.44 -7.28 14.41
N GLU A 247 -0.74 -8.57 14.25
CA GLU A 247 0.23 -9.59 13.82
C GLU A 247 0.69 -9.31 12.39
N GLN A 248 -0.25 -8.98 11.51
CA GLN A 248 0.06 -8.68 10.12
C GLN A 248 1.00 -7.47 9.99
N MET A 249 0.79 -6.42 10.79
CA MET A 249 1.65 -5.23 10.80
C MET A 249 3.05 -5.51 11.39
N GLU A 250 3.28 -6.62 12.09
CA GLU A 250 4.65 -7.02 12.50
C GLU A 250 5.54 -7.34 11.29
N HIS A 251 4.95 -7.77 10.17
CA HIS A 251 5.69 -8.05 8.93
C HIS A 251 6.01 -6.80 8.08
N GLY A 252 5.44 -5.64 8.42
CA GLY A 252 5.57 -4.41 7.63
C GLY A 252 4.29 -3.58 7.61
N ALA A 253 4.41 -2.24 7.59
CA ALA A 253 3.28 -1.38 7.22
C ALA A 253 2.97 -1.41 5.71
N PHE A 254 3.91 -1.87 4.91
CA PHE A 254 3.78 -1.92 3.45
C PHE A 254 4.29 -3.26 2.95
N TYR A 255 3.71 -3.73 1.86
CA TYR A 255 4.18 -4.85 1.06
C TYR A 255 4.72 -4.33 -0.26
N GLU A 256 5.77 -4.97 -0.77
CA GLU A 256 6.29 -4.72 -2.11
C GLU A 256 5.36 -5.37 -3.14
N VAL A 257 5.10 -4.66 -4.23
CA VAL A 257 4.37 -5.18 -5.38
C VAL A 257 5.27 -5.06 -6.60
N THR A 258 5.59 -6.18 -7.23
CA THR A 258 6.35 -6.21 -8.49
C THR A 258 5.48 -6.70 -9.64
N LEU A 259 5.66 -6.11 -10.81
CA LEU A 259 5.15 -6.65 -12.06
C LEU A 259 6.31 -7.32 -12.79
N GLU A 260 6.22 -8.63 -12.94
CA GLU A 260 7.20 -9.50 -13.57
C GLU A 260 6.69 -9.92 -14.95
N GLN A 261 7.57 -9.93 -15.95
CA GLN A 261 7.24 -10.32 -17.31
C GLN A 261 8.09 -11.52 -17.70
N ARG A 262 7.44 -12.56 -18.25
CA ARG A 262 8.11 -13.77 -18.72
C ARG A 262 7.35 -14.43 -19.87
N TRP A 263 8.05 -15.28 -20.61
CA TRP A 263 7.47 -16.12 -21.65
C TRP A 263 7.36 -17.55 -21.14
N GLU A 264 6.14 -18.09 -21.14
CA GLU A 264 5.85 -19.46 -20.75
C GLU A 264 5.35 -20.25 -21.97
N PRO A 265 5.71 -21.53 -22.12
CA PRO A 265 5.00 -22.41 -23.02
C PRO A 265 3.51 -22.41 -22.68
N ALA A 266 2.64 -22.35 -23.68
CA ALA A 266 1.21 -22.47 -23.44
C ALA A 266 0.89 -23.89 -22.93
N VAL A 267 0.72 -24.00 -21.62
CA VAL A 267 0.29 -25.24 -20.97
C VAL A 267 -1.22 -25.19 -20.83
N HIS A 268 -1.89 -26.22 -21.35
CA HIS A 268 -3.30 -26.48 -21.10
C HIS A 268 -3.40 -27.79 -20.32
N ALA A 269 -4.34 -27.87 -19.38
CA ALA A 269 -4.60 -29.13 -18.70
C ALA A 269 -5.05 -30.18 -19.72
N ALA A 270 -4.60 -31.44 -19.56
CA ALA A 270 -5.00 -32.52 -20.45
C ALA A 270 -6.52 -32.65 -20.45
N GLY A 271 -7.15 -32.43 -21.61
CA GLY A 271 -8.61 -32.44 -21.77
C GLY A 271 -9.32 -31.08 -21.57
N ALA A 272 -8.60 -30.00 -21.25
CA ALA A 272 -9.18 -28.65 -21.24
C ALA A 272 -9.28 -28.09 -22.66
N SER A 273 -10.48 -27.68 -23.07
CA SER A 273 -10.72 -27.03 -24.36
C SER A 273 -10.23 -25.57 -24.39
N LYS A 274 -10.10 -24.95 -23.22
CA LYS A 274 -9.78 -23.53 -23.05
C LYS A 274 -8.62 -23.29 -22.09
N VAL A 275 -7.90 -22.19 -22.33
CA VAL A 275 -6.80 -21.72 -21.47
C VAL A 275 -7.28 -20.51 -20.67
N ALA A 276 -7.12 -20.57 -19.35
CA ALA A 276 -7.48 -19.47 -18.46
C ALA A 276 -6.55 -18.25 -18.70
N CYS A 277 -7.16 -17.08 -18.83
CA CYS A 277 -6.46 -15.81 -19.05
C CYS A 277 -5.86 -15.21 -17.75
N SER A 278 -6.25 -15.70 -16.57
CA SER A 278 -5.69 -15.29 -15.28
C SER A 278 -5.66 -16.41 -14.24
N ARG A 279 -4.70 -16.34 -13.30
CA ARG A 279 -4.54 -17.28 -12.17
C ARG A 279 -4.13 -16.54 -10.91
N ALA A 280 -4.69 -16.92 -9.76
CA ALA A 280 -4.25 -16.43 -8.45
C ALA A 280 -3.45 -17.51 -7.71
N LEU A 281 -2.35 -17.12 -7.07
CA LEU A 281 -1.39 -18.02 -6.42
C LEU A 281 -1.08 -17.51 -5.01
N ILE A 282 -1.61 -18.17 -3.97
CA ILE A 282 -1.26 -17.87 -2.57
C ILE A 282 0.14 -18.44 -2.26
N GLY A 283 0.96 -17.68 -1.54
CA GLY A 283 2.37 -18.05 -1.29
C GLY A 283 3.24 -18.06 -2.56
N GLY A 284 2.68 -17.65 -3.71
CA GLY A 284 3.36 -17.65 -4.99
C GLY A 284 3.35 -18.98 -5.75
N SER A 285 2.73 -20.03 -5.23
CA SER A 285 2.69 -21.34 -5.89
C SER A 285 1.38 -22.10 -5.76
N VAL A 286 0.59 -21.84 -4.70
CA VAL A 286 -0.64 -22.59 -4.45
C VAL A 286 -1.80 -21.91 -5.18
N GLU A 287 -2.37 -22.60 -6.15
CA GLU A 287 -3.50 -22.08 -6.92
C GLU A 287 -4.71 -21.79 -6.02
N ALA A 288 -5.24 -20.59 -6.16
CA ALA A 288 -6.35 -20.08 -5.40
C ALA A 288 -7.48 -19.63 -6.34
N LYS A 289 -8.71 -19.85 -5.93
CA LYS A 289 -9.90 -19.41 -6.65
C LYS A 289 -10.48 -18.17 -5.99
N GLN A 290 -10.99 -17.25 -6.80
CA GLN A 290 -11.75 -16.12 -6.31
C GLN A 290 -13.05 -16.61 -5.65
N GLU A 291 -13.34 -16.16 -4.42
CA GLU A 291 -14.60 -16.43 -3.74
C GLU A 291 -15.74 -15.62 -4.39
N ALA A 292 -16.93 -16.22 -4.49
CA ALA A 292 -18.09 -15.55 -5.06
C ALA A 292 -18.54 -14.38 -4.16
N ALA A 293 -19.06 -13.30 -4.77
CA ALA A 293 -19.51 -12.11 -4.05
C ALA A 293 -20.61 -12.38 -2.99
N ALA A 294 -21.38 -13.47 -3.17
CA ALA A 294 -22.37 -13.89 -2.18
C ALA A 294 -21.72 -14.35 -0.85
N ASP A 295 -20.55 -14.98 -0.91
CA ASP A 295 -19.82 -15.46 0.28
C ASP A 295 -19.11 -14.32 1.02
N SER A 296 -18.68 -13.26 0.31
CA SER A 296 -18.08 -12.08 0.92
C SER A 296 -19.13 -11.19 1.61
N SER A 297 -20.32 -11.03 1.02
CA SER A 297 -21.42 -10.24 1.61
C SER A 297 -21.89 -10.77 2.97
N ARG A 298 -21.86 -12.10 3.18
CA ARG A 298 -22.24 -12.75 4.45
C ARG A 298 -21.22 -12.53 5.57
N ARG A 299 -19.98 -12.17 5.26
CA ARG A 299 -18.88 -12.02 6.22
C ARG A 299 -18.53 -10.58 6.56
N GLY A 300 -19.23 -9.59 5.98
CA GLY A 300 -18.89 -8.17 6.18
C GLY A 300 -17.57 -7.77 5.49
N ASP A 301 -17.15 -8.52 4.47
CA ASP A 301 -15.89 -8.37 3.74
C ASP A 301 -15.94 -7.21 2.70
N GLY A 302 -16.72 -6.17 2.99
CA GLY A 302 -17.03 -5.07 2.07
C GLY A 302 -15.75 -4.38 1.56
N GLY A 303 -15.55 -4.39 0.24
CA GLY A 303 -14.42 -3.73 -0.40
C GLY A 303 -13.20 -4.60 -0.70
N TYR A 304 -13.23 -5.91 -0.39
CA TYR A 304 -12.14 -6.85 -0.72
C TYR A 304 -12.58 -7.96 -1.69
N VAL A 305 -11.67 -8.32 -2.60
CA VAL A 305 -11.76 -9.52 -3.44
C VAL A 305 -10.98 -10.63 -2.78
N TRP A 306 -11.67 -11.70 -2.37
CA TRP A 306 -11.07 -12.80 -1.63
C TRP A 306 -10.67 -13.95 -2.55
N PHE A 307 -9.51 -14.52 -2.29
CA PHE A 307 -8.98 -15.70 -2.96
C PHE A 307 -8.74 -16.78 -1.92
N ARG A 308 -9.17 -18.01 -2.19
CA ARG A 308 -8.97 -19.18 -1.33
C ARG A 308 -8.23 -20.27 -2.06
N ALA A 309 -7.15 -20.75 -1.45
CA ALA A 309 -6.47 -21.98 -1.87
C ALA A 309 -7.23 -23.18 -1.32
N ALA A 310 -7.78 -24.02 -2.20
CA ALA A 310 -8.51 -25.22 -1.77
C ALA A 310 -7.61 -26.22 -1.04
N ALA A 311 -6.35 -26.36 -1.48
CA ALA A 311 -5.40 -27.32 -0.93
C ALA A 311 -4.97 -27.01 0.51
N THR A 312 -4.80 -25.73 0.85
CA THR A 312 -4.30 -25.31 2.17
C THR A 312 -5.37 -24.67 3.06
N GLY A 313 -6.52 -24.33 2.48
CA GLY A 313 -7.58 -23.55 3.16
C GLY A 313 -7.22 -22.08 3.39
N GLN A 314 -6.00 -21.66 3.03
CA GLN A 314 -5.52 -20.28 3.19
C GLN A 314 -6.36 -19.32 2.34
N ARG A 315 -6.50 -18.11 2.85
CA ARG A 315 -7.31 -17.06 2.22
C ARG A 315 -6.56 -15.75 2.23
N VAL A 316 -6.63 -15.00 1.12
CA VAL A 316 -6.05 -13.65 1.01
C VAL A 316 -7.10 -12.73 0.41
N GLY A 317 -7.32 -11.58 1.03
CA GLY A 317 -8.23 -10.54 0.56
C GLY A 317 -7.44 -9.40 -0.04
N VAL A 318 -7.70 -9.05 -1.30
CA VAL A 318 -7.08 -7.88 -1.94
C VAL A 318 -8.13 -6.79 -2.05
N CYS A 319 -7.85 -5.59 -1.52
CA CYS A 319 -8.76 -4.47 -1.61
C CYS A 319 -9.11 -4.20 -3.08
N ALA A 320 -10.39 -3.96 -3.36
CA ALA A 320 -10.92 -3.80 -4.71
C ALA A 320 -10.15 -2.72 -5.49
N SER A 321 -9.74 -1.64 -4.83
CA SER A 321 -8.93 -0.58 -5.44
C SER A 321 -7.56 -1.07 -5.95
N VAL A 322 -6.89 -1.96 -5.22
CA VAL A 322 -5.62 -2.58 -5.62
C VAL A 322 -5.84 -3.59 -6.74
N TRP A 323 -6.89 -4.40 -6.63
CA TRP A 323 -7.24 -5.39 -7.66
C TRP A 323 -7.59 -4.73 -8.99
N GLU A 324 -8.42 -3.68 -8.98
CA GLU A 324 -8.76 -2.89 -10.14
C GLU A 324 -7.55 -2.19 -10.74
N ARG A 325 -6.62 -1.70 -9.91
CA ARG A 325 -5.37 -1.11 -10.37
C ARG A 325 -4.52 -2.13 -11.14
N MET A 326 -4.36 -3.35 -10.62
CA MET A 326 -3.61 -4.42 -11.28
C MET A 326 -4.25 -4.76 -12.63
N ARG A 327 -5.57 -4.98 -12.67
CA ARG A 327 -6.28 -5.27 -13.93
C ARG A 327 -6.18 -4.13 -14.93
N TRP A 328 -6.29 -2.88 -14.49
CA TRP A 328 -6.15 -1.72 -15.36
C TRP A 328 -4.75 -1.65 -16.02
N GLU A 329 -3.69 -1.98 -15.30
CA GLU A 329 -2.33 -2.05 -15.86
C GLU A 329 -2.19 -3.12 -16.95
N GLU A 330 -2.88 -4.25 -16.79
CA GLU A 330 -2.88 -5.35 -17.74
C GLU A 330 -3.72 -5.02 -18.97
N TYR A 331 -4.93 -4.48 -18.80
CA TYR A 331 -5.75 -4.01 -19.92
C TYR A 331 -5.02 -2.95 -20.73
N ARG A 332 -4.34 -2.01 -20.07
CA ARG A 332 -3.50 -1.01 -20.75
C ARG A 332 -2.32 -1.66 -21.49
N GLY A 333 -1.81 -2.78 -20.97
CA GLY A 333 -0.83 -3.62 -21.64
C GLY A 333 -1.39 -4.44 -22.81
N GLY A 334 -2.70 -4.44 -23.04
CA GLY A 334 -3.36 -5.23 -24.09
C GLY A 334 -3.76 -6.64 -23.66
N TRP A 335 -3.81 -6.93 -22.35
CA TRP A 335 -4.43 -8.14 -21.84
C TRP A 335 -5.93 -8.14 -22.13
N VAL A 336 -6.49 -9.31 -22.41
CA VAL A 336 -7.93 -9.50 -22.66
C VAL A 336 -8.45 -10.56 -21.69
N ASP A 337 -9.55 -10.25 -21.02
CA ASP A 337 -10.21 -11.14 -20.06
C ASP A 337 -11.12 -12.13 -20.79
N GLU A 338 -10.55 -12.86 -21.75
CA GLU A 338 -11.23 -13.86 -22.55
C GLU A 338 -10.40 -15.14 -22.60
N GLU A 339 -11.04 -16.26 -22.36
CA GLU A 339 -10.43 -17.57 -22.53
C GLU A 339 -10.29 -17.89 -24.03
N GLU A 340 -9.14 -18.43 -24.42
CA GLU A 340 -8.89 -18.84 -25.82
C GLU A 340 -8.83 -20.36 -25.96
N ASP A 341 -9.19 -20.85 -27.15
CA ASP A 341 -9.12 -22.27 -27.48
C ASP A 341 -7.67 -22.77 -27.37
N ALA A 342 -7.48 -23.85 -26.61
CA ALA A 342 -6.16 -24.43 -26.36
C ALA A 342 -5.41 -24.78 -27.67
N GLY A 343 -6.14 -25.17 -28.72
CA GLY A 343 -5.59 -25.49 -30.04
C GLY A 343 -4.91 -24.32 -30.76
N LYS A 344 -5.32 -23.06 -30.52
CA LYS A 344 -4.72 -21.88 -31.17
C LYS A 344 -3.34 -21.52 -30.61
N VAL A 345 -3.10 -21.89 -29.36
CA VAL A 345 -1.90 -21.53 -28.60
C VAL A 345 -0.98 -22.73 -28.38
N ALA A 346 -1.44 -23.95 -28.69
CA ALA A 346 -0.68 -25.18 -28.56
C ALA A 346 0.69 -25.11 -29.27
N GLY A 347 1.75 -25.44 -28.54
CA GLY A 347 3.13 -25.43 -29.07
C GLY A 347 3.77 -24.05 -29.21
N ARG A 348 3.08 -22.96 -28.81
CA ARG A 348 3.59 -21.59 -28.78
C ARG A 348 3.95 -21.17 -27.36
N SER A 349 4.77 -20.14 -27.24
CA SER A 349 5.00 -19.47 -25.95
C SER A 349 4.10 -18.26 -25.85
N VAL A 350 3.42 -18.10 -24.71
CA VAL A 350 2.58 -16.94 -24.38
C VAL A 350 3.32 -16.00 -23.45
N LEU A 351 2.99 -14.73 -23.55
CA LEU A 351 3.43 -13.76 -22.58
C LEU A 351 2.61 -13.91 -21.29
N VAL A 352 3.30 -14.02 -20.16
CA VAL A 352 2.70 -13.98 -18.83
C VAL A 352 3.26 -12.79 -18.08
N GLU A 353 2.34 -11.93 -17.63
CA GLU A 353 2.65 -10.82 -16.74
C GLU A 353 2.14 -11.18 -15.34
N ARG A 354 3.03 -11.14 -14.35
CA ARG A 354 2.76 -11.60 -13.00
C ARG A 354 2.90 -10.46 -12.01
N PHE A 355 1.82 -10.11 -11.34
CA PHE A 355 1.90 -9.31 -10.12
C PHE A 355 2.32 -10.21 -8.96
N VAL A 356 3.34 -9.81 -8.20
CA VAL A 356 3.77 -10.51 -6.98
C VAL A 356 3.71 -9.52 -5.82
N VAL A 357 2.93 -9.87 -4.79
CA VAL A 357 2.87 -9.13 -3.53
C VAL A 357 3.74 -9.82 -2.50
N LYS A 358 4.78 -9.13 -2.03
CA LYS A 358 5.79 -9.65 -1.10
C LYS A 358 5.76 -8.84 0.20
N ARG A 359 5.83 -9.54 1.34
CA ARG A 359 6.21 -8.89 2.59
C ARG A 359 7.61 -8.30 2.45
N LEU A 360 7.96 -7.30 3.26
CA LEU A 360 9.27 -6.66 3.15
C LEU A 360 10.41 -7.64 3.44
N GLU A 361 10.16 -8.70 4.22
CA GLU A 361 11.08 -9.82 4.45
C GLU A 361 11.41 -10.66 3.20
N GLY A 362 10.61 -10.55 2.13
CA GLY A 362 10.79 -11.27 0.87
C GLY A 362 9.78 -12.40 0.63
N THR A 363 9.05 -12.81 1.67
CA THR A 363 8.00 -13.85 1.57
C THR A 363 6.85 -13.38 0.68
N VAL A 364 6.44 -14.22 -0.27
CA VAL A 364 5.30 -13.93 -1.16
C VAL A 364 3.99 -14.19 -0.40
N VAL A 365 3.08 -13.21 -0.41
CA VAL A 365 1.73 -13.36 0.16
C VAL A 365 0.78 -13.93 -0.91
N VAL A 366 0.73 -13.26 -2.05
CA VAL A 366 -0.13 -13.63 -3.19
C VAL A 366 0.53 -13.18 -4.49
N ALA A 367 0.27 -13.91 -5.56
CA ALA A 367 0.63 -13.52 -6.91
C ALA A 367 -0.55 -13.71 -7.87
N PHE A 368 -0.57 -12.93 -8.94
CA PHE A 368 -1.58 -13.00 -9.98
C PHE A 368 -0.88 -13.08 -11.33
N ASP A 369 -1.06 -14.20 -12.04
CA ASP A 369 -0.59 -14.36 -13.41
C ASP A 369 -1.69 -13.89 -14.36
N PHE A 370 -1.35 -13.02 -15.30
CA PHE A 370 -2.18 -12.58 -16.42
C PHE A 370 -1.55 -13.10 -17.71
N VAL A 371 -2.27 -14.01 -18.38
CA VAL A 371 -1.81 -14.68 -19.59
C VAL A 371 -2.34 -13.91 -20.80
N HIS A 372 -1.44 -13.33 -21.59
CA HIS A 372 -1.78 -12.58 -22.80
C HIS A 372 -1.87 -13.54 -23.98
N LEU A 373 -3.03 -14.17 -24.16
CA LEU A 373 -3.26 -15.19 -25.20
C LEU A 373 -3.15 -14.61 -26.62
N ASN A 374 -3.40 -13.31 -26.78
CA ASN A 374 -3.18 -12.55 -28.01
C ASN A 374 -1.69 -12.26 -28.33
N LYS A 375 -0.76 -12.53 -27.40
CA LYS A 375 0.68 -12.28 -27.57
C LYS A 375 1.45 -13.59 -27.53
N VAL A 376 1.63 -14.19 -28.70
CA VAL A 376 2.30 -15.49 -28.87
C VAL A 376 3.62 -15.36 -29.61
N ARG A 377 4.61 -16.16 -29.20
CA ARG A 377 5.84 -16.43 -29.96
C ARG A 377 5.76 -17.82 -30.58
N ALA A 378 6.18 -17.91 -31.85
CA ALA A 378 6.42 -19.19 -32.48
C ALA A 378 7.56 -19.93 -31.75
N LYS A 379 7.46 -21.25 -31.70
CA LYS A 379 8.53 -22.11 -31.17
C LYS A 379 9.80 -21.85 -32.00
N GLN A 380 10.93 -21.54 -31.36
CA GLN A 380 12.22 -21.77 -32.02
C GLN A 380 12.37 -23.28 -32.13
N LEU A 381 12.41 -23.77 -33.38
CA LEU A 381 12.69 -25.16 -33.72
C LEU A 381 14.14 -25.50 -33.34
#